data_AF-A0A7C1J9Y3-F1
#
_entry.id   AF-A0A7C1J9Y3-F1
#
_cell.length_a   1.000
_cell.length_b   1.000
_cell.length_c   1.000
_cell.angle_alpha   90.00
_cell.angle_beta   90.00
_cell.angle_gamma   90.00
#
_symmetry.space_group_name_H-M   'P 1'
#
loop_
_entity.id
_entity.type
_entity.pdbx_description
1 polymer ?
#
loop_
_entity_poly.entity_id
_entity_poly.type
_entity_poly.pdbx_seq_one_letter_code
_entity_poly.pdbx_strand_id
1 'polypeptide(L)'
;MKASYFEKVGIGIKTVIKGMKKSLAYFFKKPVTLQYPHQKKVIAERYRGSIRLTINPETGKHKCIACTNCEKICPAFAITLKIETPEGSKKKELKEYYVDLGKCIYCGLCVDSCPVDAIEHSKVYEVAERSKENLILRLDTIGEKNV
;
A
#
# COMPACT_ATOMS: atom_id res chain seq x y z
N MET A 1 -49.42 -44.58 -8.70
CA MET A 1 -48.73 -43.37 -9.17
C MET A 1 -48.57 -42.29 -8.06
N LYS A 2 -48.20 -42.65 -6.81
CA LYS A 2 -48.05 -41.70 -5.68
C LYS A 2 -46.87 -41.97 -4.74
N ALA A 3 -45.88 -42.78 -5.14
CA ALA A 3 -44.68 -43.07 -4.33
C ALA A 3 -43.50 -42.10 -4.58
N SER A 4 -43.56 -41.26 -5.62
CA SER A 4 -42.43 -40.42 -6.06
C SER A 4 -42.25 -39.12 -5.27
N TYR A 5 -43.27 -38.61 -4.59
CA TYR A 5 -43.20 -37.31 -3.89
C TYR A 5 -42.53 -37.43 -2.51
N PHE A 6 -42.97 -38.38 -1.68
CA PHE A 6 -42.45 -38.55 -0.33
C PHE A 6 -40.97 -38.98 -0.30
N GLU A 7 -40.52 -39.76 -1.28
CA GLU A 7 -39.12 -40.15 -1.43
C GLU A 7 -38.22 -38.94 -1.79
N LYS A 8 -38.71 -38.06 -2.67
CA LYS A 8 -38.02 -36.80 -3.02
C LYS A 8 -37.98 -35.82 -1.83
N VAL A 9 -39.05 -35.74 -1.04
CA VAL A 9 -39.09 -34.94 0.20
C VAL A 9 -38.09 -35.48 1.24
N GLY A 10 -37.99 -36.81 1.40
CA GLY A 10 -37.02 -37.45 2.29
C GLY A 10 -35.56 -37.17 1.90
N ILE A 11 -35.24 -37.21 0.60
CA ILE A 11 -33.91 -36.83 0.08
C ILE A 11 -33.64 -35.34 0.33
N GLY A 12 -34.62 -34.46 0.11
CA GLY A 12 -34.51 -33.04 0.39
C GLY A 12 -34.26 -32.72 1.87
N ILE A 13 -34.96 -33.38 2.79
CA ILE A 13 -34.72 -33.20 4.23
C ILE A 13 -33.31 -33.68 4.60
N LYS A 14 -32.85 -34.81 4.04
CA LYS A 14 -31.50 -35.35 4.29
C LYS A 14 -30.39 -34.40 3.82
N THR A 15 -30.57 -33.71 2.70
CA THR A 15 -29.59 -32.73 2.20
C THR A 15 -29.59 -31.46 3.06
N VAL A 16 -30.76 -30.98 3.49
CA VAL A 16 -30.87 -29.83 4.40
C VAL A 16 -30.20 -30.12 5.75
N ILE A 17 -30.47 -31.29 6.34
CA ILE A 17 -29.84 -31.69 7.61
C ILE A 17 -28.32 -31.81 7.45
N LYS A 18 -27.84 -32.35 6.32
CA LYS A 18 -26.39 -32.42 6.03
C LYS A 18 -25.77 -31.02 5.94
N GLY A 19 -26.47 -30.05 5.33
CA GLY A 19 -26.07 -28.65 5.30
C GLY A 19 -26.05 -28.01 6.69
N MET A 20 -27.15 -28.15 7.45
CA MET A 20 -27.26 -27.62 8.81
C MET A 20 -26.20 -28.19 9.75
N LYS A 21 -25.88 -29.50 9.65
CA LYS A 21 -24.79 -30.12 10.41
C LYS A 21 -23.45 -29.46 10.13
N LYS A 22 -23.19 -29.06 8.88
CA LYS A 22 -21.96 -28.35 8.52
C LYS A 22 -21.96 -26.92 9.06
N SER A 23 -23.08 -26.20 8.96
CA SER A 23 -23.23 -24.85 9.53
C SER A 23 -23.03 -24.85 11.04
N LEU A 24 -23.64 -25.81 11.75
CA LEU A 24 -23.45 -25.98 13.19
C LEU A 24 -21.98 -26.30 13.53
N ALA A 25 -21.32 -27.12 12.71
CA ALA A 25 -19.89 -27.40 12.90
C ALA A 25 -18.99 -26.16 12.70
N TYR A 26 -19.37 -25.20 11.85
CA TYR A 26 -18.64 -23.94 11.70
C TYR A 26 -18.93 -22.95 12.83
N PHE A 27 -20.14 -22.97 13.41
CA PHE A 27 -20.50 -22.10 14.54
C PHE A 27 -19.58 -22.29 15.76
N PHE A 28 -19.12 -23.51 16.01
CA PHE A 28 -18.20 -23.81 17.11
C PHE A 28 -16.71 -23.64 16.76
N LYS A 29 -16.36 -23.28 15.52
CA LYS A 29 -14.97 -23.00 15.15
C LYS A 29 -14.58 -21.57 15.55
N LYS A 30 -13.33 -21.39 15.96
CA LYS A 30 -12.80 -20.05 16.23
C LYS A 30 -12.86 -19.19 14.95
N PRO A 31 -13.28 -17.91 15.05
CA PRO A 31 -13.31 -17.02 13.90
C PRO A 31 -11.89 -16.73 13.40
N VAL A 32 -11.73 -16.66 12.08
CA VAL A 32 -10.45 -16.32 11.41
C VAL A 32 -10.27 -14.80 11.30
N THR A 33 -11.24 -14.01 11.74
CA THR A 33 -11.25 -12.56 11.62
C THR A 33 -10.22 -11.91 12.55
N LEU A 34 -9.58 -10.86 12.06
CA LEU A 34 -8.78 -9.93 12.88
C LEU A 34 -9.62 -8.70 13.15
N GLN A 35 -9.70 -8.25 14.41
CA GLN A 35 -10.48 -7.08 14.78
C GLN A 35 -9.71 -5.80 14.48
N TYR A 36 -9.83 -5.30 13.25
CA TYR A 36 -9.32 -3.97 12.89
C TYR A 36 -10.18 -2.89 13.57
N PRO A 37 -9.60 -1.84 14.19
CA PRO A 37 -8.20 -1.40 14.18
C PRO A 37 -7.33 -1.92 15.34
N HIS A 38 -7.92 -2.62 16.33
CA HIS A 38 -7.21 -3.05 17.54
C HIS A 38 -6.14 -4.12 17.28
N GLN A 39 -6.39 -5.01 16.32
CA GLN A 39 -5.47 -6.06 15.90
C GLN A 39 -5.14 -5.90 14.42
N LYS A 40 -3.92 -5.45 14.12
CA LYS A 40 -3.40 -5.30 12.75
C LYS A 40 -2.68 -6.57 12.30
N LYS A 41 -2.75 -6.86 11.01
CA LYS A 41 -2.04 -7.98 10.41
C LYS A 41 -0.55 -7.63 10.29
N VAL A 42 0.33 -8.60 10.56
CA VAL A 42 1.76 -8.45 10.26
C VAL A 42 1.95 -8.36 8.76
N ILE A 43 2.48 -7.23 8.31
CA ILE A 43 2.72 -6.95 6.90
C ILE A 43 4.05 -7.61 6.47
N ALA A 44 4.07 -8.19 5.28
CA ALA A 44 5.26 -8.81 4.71
C ALA A 44 6.40 -7.79 4.54
N GLU A 45 7.65 -8.26 4.53
CA GLU A 45 8.81 -7.38 4.42
C GLU A 45 8.84 -6.58 3.10
N ARG A 46 8.46 -7.22 1.99
CA ARG A 46 8.42 -6.63 0.65
C ARG A 46 7.09 -5.94 0.29
N TYR A 47 6.30 -5.58 1.30
CA TYR A 47 5.03 -4.90 1.06
C TYR A 47 5.26 -3.51 0.46
N ARG A 48 4.42 -3.15 -0.52
CA ARG A 48 4.51 -1.88 -1.23
C ARG A 48 3.45 -0.91 -0.68
N GLY A 49 3.77 -0.24 0.42
CA GLY A 49 2.95 0.81 1.01
C GLY A 49 3.29 2.20 0.47
N SER A 50 3.01 3.23 1.26
CA SER A 50 3.38 4.61 0.95
C SER A 50 4.87 4.73 0.60
N ILE A 51 5.21 5.71 -0.22
CA ILE A 51 6.59 5.93 -0.65
C ILE A 51 7.24 6.92 0.33
N ARG A 52 8.48 6.66 0.74
CA ARG A 52 9.27 7.57 1.59
C ARG A 52 10.68 7.76 1.03
N LEU A 53 11.31 8.87 1.42
CA LEU A 53 12.73 9.11 1.14
C LEU A 53 13.60 8.55 2.26
N THR A 54 14.66 7.84 1.89
CA THR A 54 15.65 7.31 2.82
C THR A 54 16.55 8.44 3.32
N ILE A 55 16.66 8.56 4.63
CA ILE A 55 17.54 9.52 5.30
C ILE A 55 18.91 8.87 5.51
N ASN A 56 19.98 9.63 5.25
CA ASN A 56 21.34 9.21 5.59
C ASN A 56 21.60 9.49 7.08
N PRO A 57 21.96 8.48 7.90
CA PRO A 57 22.18 8.65 9.34
C PRO A 57 23.32 9.60 9.69
N GLU A 58 24.33 9.77 8.83
CA GLU A 58 25.50 10.60 9.11
C GLU A 58 25.26 12.08 8.84
N THR A 59 24.48 12.40 7.81
CA THR A 59 24.27 13.78 7.35
C THR A 59 22.89 14.33 7.72
N GLY A 60 21.96 13.47 8.15
CA GLY A 60 20.57 13.84 8.43
C GLY A 60 19.77 14.29 7.21
N LYS A 61 20.36 14.22 6.00
CA LYS A 61 19.73 14.60 4.73
C LYS A 61 19.24 13.37 3.99
N HIS A 62 18.26 13.57 3.10
CA HIS A 62 17.82 12.51 2.18
C HIS A 62 18.97 12.10 1.23
N LYS A 63 18.98 10.83 0.80
CA LYS A 63 20.01 10.29 -0.11
C LYS A 63 19.84 10.71 -1.58
N CYS A 64 18.78 11.44 -1.92
CA CYS A 64 18.45 11.79 -3.31
C CYS A 64 19.51 12.71 -3.95
N ILE A 65 19.91 12.38 -5.19
CA ILE A 65 20.89 13.14 -6.00
C ILE A 65 20.25 13.93 -7.15
N ALA A 66 18.93 14.12 -7.12
CA ALA A 66 18.18 14.87 -8.15
C ALA A 66 18.40 14.36 -9.60
N CYS A 67 18.42 13.04 -9.80
CA CYS A 67 18.67 12.40 -11.10
C CYS A 67 17.45 12.30 -12.04
N THR A 68 16.24 12.58 -11.54
CA THR A 68 14.93 12.51 -12.25
C THR A 68 14.53 11.15 -12.84
N ASN A 69 15.26 10.07 -12.56
CA ASN A 69 14.88 8.73 -13.05
C ASN A 69 13.51 8.26 -12.54
N CYS A 70 13.21 8.49 -11.26
CA CYS A 70 11.95 8.08 -10.65
C CYS A 70 10.72 8.76 -11.27
N GLU A 71 10.87 9.99 -11.75
CA GLU A 71 9.80 10.73 -12.45
C GLU A 71 9.59 10.17 -13.86
N LYS A 72 10.67 9.91 -14.60
CA LYS A 72 10.62 9.40 -15.97
C LYS A 72 10.09 7.98 -16.08
N ILE A 73 10.41 7.11 -15.12
CA ILE A 73 9.98 5.71 -15.14
C ILE A 73 8.54 5.54 -14.65
N CYS A 74 7.95 6.56 -14.02
CA CYS A 74 6.63 6.44 -13.43
C CYS A 74 5.56 6.29 -14.51
N PRO A 75 4.84 5.15 -14.59
CA PRO A 75 3.83 4.93 -15.62
C PRO A 75 2.59 5.82 -15.44
N ALA A 76 2.34 6.28 -14.20
CA ALA A 76 1.19 7.10 -13.84
C ALA A 76 1.52 8.60 -13.70
N PHE A 77 2.77 9.00 -13.97
CA PHE A 77 3.24 10.38 -13.80
C PHE A 77 2.85 10.99 -12.44
N ALA A 78 2.98 10.20 -11.37
CA ALA A 78 2.56 10.55 -10.01
C ALA A 78 3.62 11.34 -9.24
N ILE A 79 4.86 11.39 -9.73
CA ILE A 79 6.01 12.00 -9.06
C ILE A 79 6.35 13.30 -9.77
N THR A 80 6.60 14.37 -9.01
CA THR A 80 7.05 15.65 -9.55
C THR A 80 8.21 16.19 -8.71
N LEU A 81 9.31 16.54 -9.37
CA LEU A 81 10.54 17.01 -8.73
C LEU A 81 10.79 18.46 -9.05
N LYS A 82 11.14 19.26 -8.03
CA LYS A 82 11.74 20.58 -8.23
C LYS A 82 13.22 20.53 -7.84
N ILE A 83 14.07 20.84 -8.81
CA ILE A 83 15.52 20.74 -8.68
C ILE A 83 16.10 22.15 -8.82
N GLU A 84 17.01 22.50 -7.91
CA GLU A 84 17.76 23.74 -7.97
C GLU A 84 19.25 23.44 -8.16
N THR A 85 19.93 24.35 -8.83
CA THR A 85 21.39 24.31 -8.99
C THR A 85 21.93 25.58 -8.33
N PRO A 86 22.57 25.48 -7.16
CA PRO A 86 23.12 26.64 -6.48
C PRO A 86 24.15 27.35 -7.35
N GLU A 87 24.11 28.69 -7.40
CA GLU A 87 25.04 29.51 -8.17
C GLU A 87 26.49 29.20 -7.78
N GLY A 88 27.32 28.83 -8.76
CA GLY A 88 28.72 28.45 -8.56
C GLY A 88 28.98 26.96 -8.30
N SER A 89 27.95 26.12 -8.19
CA SER A 89 28.09 24.67 -8.06
C SER A 89 27.55 23.93 -9.29
N LYS A 90 28.25 22.88 -9.74
CA LYS A 90 27.73 21.96 -10.77
C LYS A 90 26.77 20.89 -10.21
N LYS A 91 26.51 20.93 -8.91
CA LYS A 91 25.75 19.89 -8.20
C LYS A 91 24.27 20.27 -8.19
N LYS A 92 23.43 19.34 -8.67
CA LYS A 92 21.98 19.47 -8.60
C LYS A 92 21.51 19.07 -7.21
N GLU A 93 20.65 19.86 -6.61
CA GLU A 93 20.05 19.58 -5.31
C GLU A 93 18.52 19.51 -5.43
N LEU A 94 17.93 18.60 -4.67
CA LEU A 94 16.48 18.42 -4.60
C LEU A 94 15.90 19.49 -3.68
N LYS A 95 15.02 20.35 -4.21
CA LYS A 95 14.30 21.35 -3.41
C LYS A 95 12.98 20.79 -2.87
N GLU A 96 12.17 20.22 -3.76
CA GLU A 96 10.83 19.72 -3.42
C GLU A 96 10.58 18.38 -4.11
N TYR A 97 10.03 17.43 -3.36
CA TYR A 97 9.66 16.11 -3.89
C TYR A 97 8.19 15.87 -3.64
N TYR A 98 7.38 15.86 -4.70
CA TYR A 98 5.95 15.62 -4.62
C TYR A 98 5.59 14.24 -5.13
N VAL A 99 4.69 13.55 -4.40
CA VAL A 99 4.04 12.31 -4.81
C VAL A 99 2.54 12.46 -4.67
N ASP A 100 1.82 12.30 -5.77
CA ASP A 100 0.36 12.20 -5.80
C ASP A 100 -0.05 10.74 -5.52
N LEU A 101 -0.45 10.45 -4.27
CA LEU A 101 -0.94 9.13 -3.89
C LEU A 101 -2.26 8.76 -4.56
N GLY A 102 -3.02 9.74 -5.07
CA GLY A 102 -4.23 9.49 -5.85
C GLY A 102 -3.94 8.97 -7.26
N LYS A 103 -2.74 9.20 -7.78
CA LYS A 103 -2.28 8.65 -9.08
C LYS A 103 -1.36 7.45 -8.93
N CYS A 104 -0.65 7.34 -7.81
CA CYS A 104 0.31 6.28 -7.57
C CYS A 104 -0.36 4.89 -7.59
N ILE A 105 0.17 3.98 -8.42
CA ILE A 105 -0.30 2.59 -8.52
C ILE A 105 0.56 1.60 -7.71
N TYR A 106 1.47 2.10 -6.86
CA TYR A 106 2.33 1.29 -5.97
C TYR A 106 3.13 0.19 -6.69
N CYS A 107 3.58 0.47 -7.91
CA CYS A 107 4.25 -0.53 -8.77
C CYS A 107 5.71 -0.84 -8.38
N GLY A 108 6.38 0.00 -7.59
CA GLY A 108 7.79 -0.21 -7.18
C GLY A 108 8.85 0.22 -8.19
N LEU A 109 8.50 0.61 -9.42
CA LEU A 109 9.48 0.97 -10.45
C LEU A 109 10.39 2.15 -10.06
N CYS A 110 9.85 3.10 -9.30
CA CYS A 110 10.65 4.23 -8.81
C CYS A 110 11.75 3.80 -7.81
N VAL A 111 11.48 2.79 -6.98
CA VAL A 111 12.45 2.21 -6.03
C VAL A 111 13.52 1.46 -6.82
N ASP A 112 13.10 0.57 -7.73
CA ASP A 112 14.03 -0.26 -8.51
C ASP A 112 14.92 0.58 -9.46
N SER A 113 14.41 1.71 -9.95
CA SER A 113 15.16 2.61 -10.84
C SER A 113 16.15 3.53 -10.12
N CYS A 114 16.10 3.60 -8.78
CA CYS A 114 16.90 4.55 -8.02
C CYS A 114 18.36 4.08 -7.94
N PRO A 115 19.35 4.84 -8.46
CA PRO A 115 20.74 4.40 -8.46
C PRO A 115 21.42 4.50 -7.08
N VAL A 116 20.77 5.14 -6.10
CA VAL A 116 21.32 5.45 -4.77
C VAL A 116 20.40 5.00 -3.64
N ASP A 117 19.37 4.21 -3.95
CA ASP A 117 18.37 3.71 -3.00
C ASP A 117 17.78 4.81 -2.09
N ALA A 118 17.52 5.97 -2.70
CA ALA A 118 16.99 7.13 -2.00
C ALA A 118 15.48 7.05 -1.75
N ILE A 119 14.76 6.15 -2.42
CA ILE A 119 13.31 5.98 -2.33
C ILE A 119 13.04 4.56 -1.87
N GLU A 120 12.14 4.38 -0.91
CA GLU A 120 11.73 3.08 -0.38
C GLU A 120 10.20 3.01 -0.23
N HIS A 121 9.64 1.82 -0.35
CA HIS A 121 8.27 1.55 0.08
C HIS A 121 8.22 1.34 1.60
N SER A 122 7.36 2.10 2.27
CA SER A 122 7.02 1.88 3.66
C SER A 122 6.05 0.69 3.80
N LYS A 123 5.79 0.30 5.05
CA LYS A 123 4.76 -0.69 5.41
C LYS A 123 3.40 -0.07 5.69
N VAL A 124 3.25 1.22 5.40
CA VAL A 124 2.06 1.98 5.76
C VAL A 124 1.09 1.94 4.61
N TYR A 125 -0.12 1.46 4.93
CA TYR A 125 -1.22 1.30 4.00
C TYR A 125 -2.43 2.18 4.38
N GLU A 126 -2.39 2.85 5.52
CA GLU A 126 -3.48 3.65 6.08
C GLU A 126 -3.34 5.12 5.64
N VAL A 127 -3.36 5.37 4.33
CA VAL A 127 -3.13 6.70 3.72
C VAL A 127 -4.42 7.41 3.31
N ALA A 128 -5.56 7.00 3.88
CA ALA A 128 -6.86 7.55 3.51
C ALA A 128 -7.02 9.00 4.01
N GLU A 129 -7.35 9.89 3.09
CA GLU A 129 -7.58 11.32 3.35
C GLU A 129 -8.96 11.75 2.86
N ARG A 130 -9.48 12.84 3.44
CA ARG A 130 -10.83 13.34 3.10
C ARG A 130 -10.86 14.17 1.81
N SER A 131 -9.75 14.81 1.48
CA SER A 131 -9.60 15.73 0.36
C SER A 131 -8.52 15.24 -0.58
N LYS A 132 -8.71 15.45 -1.89
CA LYS A 132 -7.75 15.00 -2.90
C LYS A 132 -6.42 15.73 -2.79
N GLU A 133 -6.46 17.00 -2.41
CA GLU A 133 -5.28 17.86 -2.24
C GLU A 133 -4.35 17.32 -1.16
N ASN A 134 -4.91 16.68 -0.12
CA ASN A 134 -4.13 16.07 0.96
C ASN A 134 -3.42 14.77 0.55
N LEU A 135 -3.80 14.15 -0.58
CA LEU A 135 -3.11 12.98 -1.12
C LEU A 135 -1.82 13.34 -1.87
N ILE A 136 -1.58 14.63 -2.10
CA ILE A 136 -0.34 15.12 -2.68
C ILE A 136 0.66 15.31 -1.54
N LEU A 137 1.54 14.32 -1.38
CA LEU A 137 2.54 14.31 -0.32
C LEU A 137 3.81 15.02 -0.76
N ARG A 138 4.39 15.76 0.19
CA ARG A 138 5.71 16.38 0.08
C ARG A 138 6.69 15.54 0.89
N LEU A 139 7.57 14.79 0.22
CA LEU A 139 8.45 13.80 0.86
C LEU A 139 9.74 14.40 1.43
N ASP A 140 10.11 15.61 1.06
CA ASP A 140 11.36 16.25 1.49
C ASP A 140 11.32 16.77 2.94
N THR A 141 10.14 17.03 3.48
CA THR A 141 9.99 17.43 4.89
C THR A 141 10.11 16.21 5.81
N ILE A 142 11.04 16.23 6.75
CA ILE A 142 11.33 15.14 7.72
C ILE A 142 10.16 14.91 8.72
N GLY A 143 9.03 15.61 8.60
CA GLY A 143 7.95 15.65 9.60
C GLY A 143 6.64 15.00 9.18
N GLU A 144 6.24 13.99 9.97
CA GLU A 144 4.89 13.54 10.36
C GLU A 144 3.88 13.03 9.32
N LYS A 145 3.92 13.45 8.05
CA LYS A 145 3.04 12.87 6.99
C LYS A 145 3.71 11.79 6.16
N ASN A 146 4.99 11.51 6.42
CA ASN A 146 5.74 10.41 5.82
C ASN A 146 5.56 9.13 6.63
N VAL A 147 4.29 8.77 6.88
CA VAL A 147 3.92 7.51 7.53
C VAL A 147 4.41 6.38 6.64
#